data_AF-A0ABD1WGW3-F1
#
_entry.id   AF-A0ABD1WGW3-F1
#
_cell.length_a   1.000
_cell.length_b   1.000
_cell.length_c   1.000
_cell.angle_alpha   90.00
_cell.angle_beta   90.00
_cell.angle_gamma   90.00
#
_symmetry.space_group_name_H-M   'P 1'
#
loop_
_entity.id
_entity.type
_entity.pdbx_description
1 polymer ?
#
loop_
_entity_poly.entity_id
_entity_poly.type
_entity_poly.pdbx_seq_one_letter_code
_entity_poly.pdbx_strand_id
1 'polypeptide(L)'
;MAADASSEIKISIENEEEKKMIELIERGQWLRAAILGANDGLLSTTSLMLGVGAAKEDKWLMIISGLAGAVAGACSMAVGEFVSVSTQRDIELQANILKFSSPMAETRPALANLPVASSMASTSCGIPM
;
A
#
# COMPACT_ATOMS: atom_id res chain seq x y z
N MET A 1 -36.40 -33.60 -7.75
CA MET A 1 -35.08 -33.87 -7.14
C MET A 1 -33.88 -33.46 -8.02
N ALA A 2 -34.03 -33.14 -9.31
CA ALA A 2 -32.88 -32.85 -10.20
C ALA A 2 -32.44 -31.36 -10.28
N ALA A 3 -33.20 -30.42 -9.72
CA ALA A 3 -32.89 -28.98 -9.80
C ALA A 3 -31.82 -28.52 -8.78
N ASP A 4 -31.64 -29.25 -7.68
CA ASP A 4 -30.79 -28.87 -6.55
C ASP A 4 -29.28 -29.02 -6.85
N ALA A 5 -28.91 -30.09 -7.58
CA ALA A 5 -27.52 -30.35 -7.95
C ALA A 5 -26.94 -29.35 -8.96
N SER A 6 -27.78 -28.76 -9.82
CA SER A 6 -27.31 -27.80 -10.83
C SER A 6 -27.00 -26.42 -10.24
N SER A 7 -27.67 -26.03 -9.15
CA SER A 7 -27.36 -24.81 -8.39
C SER A 7 -26.09 -24.94 -7.57
N GLU A 8 -25.84 -26.08 -6.92
CA GLU A 8 -24.61 -26.31 -6.16
C GLU A 8 -23.36 -26.31 -7.06
N ILE A 9 -23.46 -26.89 -8.27
CA ILE A 9 -22.38 -26.86 -9.25
C ILE A 9 -22.12 -25.43 -9.74
N LYS A 10 -23.17 -24.63 -9.98
CA LYS A 10 -23.04 -23.24 -10.42
C LYS A 10 -22.42 -22.36 -9.33
N ILE A 11 -22.85 -22.52 -8.08
CA ILE A 11 -22.28 -21.82 -6.92
C ILE A 11 -20.81 -22.21 -6.75
N SER A 12 -20.46 -23.49 -6.93
CA SER A 12 -19.07 -23.96 -6.83
C SER A 12 -18.17 -23.39 -7.93
N ILE A 13 -18.66 -23.28 -9.17
CA ILE A 13 -17.88 -22.70 -10.28
C ILE A 13 -17.73 -21.18 -10.12
N GLU A 14 -18.79 -20.48 -9.70
CA GLU A 14 -18.75 -19.02 -9.50
C GLU A 14 -17.81 -18.64 -8.34
N ASN A 15 -17.80 -19.44 -7.28
CA ASN A 15 -16.89 -19.28 -6.14
C ASN A 15 -15.43 -19.63 -6.51
N GLU A 16 -15.20 -20.60 -7.39
CA GLU A 16 -13.86 -20.94 -7.91
C GLU A 16 -13.29 -19.86 -8.85
N GLU A 17 -14.12 -19.24 -9.69
CA GLU A 17 -13.68 -18.11 -10.52
C GLU A 17 -13.36 -16.88 -9.68
N GLU A 18 -14.20 -16.55 -8.68
CA GLU A 18 -13.96 -15.44 -7.77
C GLU A 18 -12.68 -15.66 -6.95
N LYS A 19 -12.45 -16.88 -6.47
CA LYS A 19 -11.25 -17.25 -5.71
C LYS A 19 -9.98 -17.16 -6.54
N LYS A 20 -10.02 -17.57 -7.81
CA LYS A 20 -8.90 -17.39 -8.75
C LYS A 20 -8.61 -15.92 -9.01
N MET A 21 -9.63 -15.10 -9.19
CA MET A 21 -9.47 -13.67 -9.42
C MET A 21 -8.83 -12.97 -8.21
N ILE A 22 -9.25 -13.30 -6.99
CA ILE A 22 -8.65 -12.76 -5.75
C ILE A 22 -7.18 -13.16 -5.64
N GLU A 23 -6.83 -14.42 -5.93
CA GLU A 23 -5.43 -14.89 -5.92
C GLU A 23 -4.55 -14.17 -6.96
N LEU A 24 -5.11 -13.90 -8.15
CA LEU A 24 -4.40 -13.15 -9.20
C LEU A 24 -4.16 -11.69 -8.79
N ILE A 25 -5.13 -11.06 -8.13
CA ILE A 25 -5.01 -9.70 -7.62
C ILE A 25 -3.94 -9.63 -6.51
N GLU A 26 -3.97 -10.56 -5.55
CA GLU A 26 -3.00 -10.63 -4.45
C GLU A 26 -1.56 -10.80 -4.99
N ARG A 27 -1.36 -11.72 -5.95
CA ARG A 27 -0.07 -11.90 -6.62
C ARG A 27 0.36 -10.66 -7.39
N GLY A 28 -0.56 -9.97 -8.05
CA GLY A 28 -0.28 -8.71 -8.75
C GLY A 28 0.17 -7.60 -7.81
N GLN A 29 -0.44 -7.50 -6.63
CA GLN A 29 -0.06 -6.53 -5.60
C GLN A 29 1.33 -6.83 -5.02
N TRP A 30 1.63 -8.10 -4.72
CA TRP A 30 2.95 -8.50 -4.25
C TRP A 30 4.04 -8.28 -5.30
N LEU A 31 3.77 -8.60 -6.57
CA LEU A 31 4.70 -8.37 -7.67
C LEU A 31 5.01 -6.88 -7.85
N ARG A 32 4.00 -6.02 -7.73
CA ARG A 32 4.18 -4.56 -7.80
C ARG A 32 5.09 -4.06 -6.68
N ALA A 33 4.82 -4.45 -5.43
CA ALA A 33 5.66 -4.08 -4.29
C ALA A 33 7.11 -4.59 -4.45
N ALA A 34 7.28 -5.80 -4.98
CA ALA A 34 8.60 -6.37 -5.25
C ALA A 34 9.37 -5.59 -6.34
N ILE A 35 8.69 -5.18 -7.42
CA ILE A 35 9.32 -4.41 -8.51
C ILE A 35 9.70 -3.01 -8.03
N LEU A 36 8.81 -2.33 -7.30
CA LEU A 36 9.08 -1.00 -6.76
C LEU A 36 10.20 -1.05 -5.71
N GLY A 37 10.18 -2.06 -4.83
CA GLY A 37 11.27 -2.33 -3.88
C GLY A 37 12.61 -2.60 -4.54
N ALA A 38 12.64 -3.40 -5.62
CA ALA A 38 13.87 -3.67 -6.36
C ALA A 38 14.41 -2.41 -7.06
N ASN A 39 13.53 -1.60 -7.66
CA ASN A 39 13.91 -0.35 -8.31
C ASN A 39 14.52 0.63 -7.31
N ASP A 40 13.85 0.84 -6.18
CA ASP A 40 14.30 1.78 -5.16
C ASP A 40 15.56 1.29 -4.44
N GLY A 41 15.66 -0.02 -4.21
CA GLY A 41 16.86 -0.65 -3.65
C GLY A 41 18.09 -0.49 -4.55
N LEU A 42 17.98 -0.80 -5.84
CA LEU A 42 19.12 -0.68 -6.77
C LEU A 42 19.51 0.79 -7.03
N LEU A 43 18.55 1.67 -7.30
CA LEU A 43 18.85 3.08 -7.58
C LEU A 43 19.46 3.77 -6.36
N SER A 44 18.88 3.57 -5.16
CA SER A 44 19.38 4.23 -3.97
C SER A 44 20.76 3.73 -3.55
N THR A 45 21.01 2.42 -3.58
CA THR A 45 22.31 1.84 -3.22
C THR A 45 23.39 2.23 -4.22
N THR A 46 23.10 2.20 -5.51
CA THR A 46 24.07 2.58 -6.55
C THR A 46 24.39 4.07 -6.49
N SER A 47 23.39 4.93 -6.30
CA SER A 47 23.58 6.38 -6.14
C SER A 47 24.38 6.71 -4.88
N LEU A 48 24.09 6.04 -3.76
CA LEU A 48 24.83 6.19 -2.51
C LEU A 48 26.28 5.73 -2.65
N MET A 49 26.53 4.56 -3.24
CA MET A 49 27.87 4.04 -3.49
C MET A 49 28.67 4.96 -4.42
N LEU A 50 28.04 5.49 -5.47
CA LEU A 50 28.65 6.47 -6.36
C LEU A 50 29.03 7.76 -5.62
N GLY A 51 28.14 8.27 -4.77
CA GLY A 51 28.40 9.46 -3.96
C GLY A 51 29.53 9.25 -2.94
N VAL A 52 29.56 8.10 -2.26
CA VAL A 52 30.62 7.75 -1.31
C VAL A 52 31.96 7.53 -2.02
N GLY A 53 31.95 6.86 -3.17
CA GLY A 53 33.15 6.63 -4.00
C GLY A 53 33.73 7.92 -4.59
N ALA A 54 32.89 8.90 -4.90
CA ALA A 54 33.34 10.24 -5.31
C ALA A 54 34.01 11.02 -4.17
N ALA A 55 33.64 10.75 -2.91
CA ALA A 55 34.20 11.42 -1.74
C ALA A 55 35.52 10.77 -1.24
N LYS A 56 35.62 9.44 -1.30
CA LYS A 56 36.81 8.68 -0.88
C LYS A 56 37.01 7.46 -1.79
N GLU A 57 38.23 7.29 -2.30
CA GLU A 57 38.64 6.16 -3.15
C GLU A 57 38.87 4.84 -2.38
N ASP A 58 38.08 4.57 -1.35
CA ASP A 58 38.24 3.39 -0.50
C ASP A 58 37.14 2.36 -0.78
N LYS A 59 37.51 1.26 -1.46
CA LYS A 59 36.56 0.23 -1.94
C LYS A 59 35.80 -0.44 -0.80
N TRP A 60 36.45 -0.63 0.35
CA TRP A 60 35.83 -1.23 1.53
C TRP A 60 34.73 -0.33 2.08
N LEU A 61 34.96 0.98 2.12
CA LEU A 61 34.00 1.95 2.60
C LEU A 61 32.77 2.05 1.68
N MET A 62 32.99 1.94 0.37
CA MET A 62 31.92 1.93 -0.63
C MET A 62 31.00 0.71 -0.47
N ILE A 63 31.57 -0.49 -0.27
CA ILE A 63 30.79 -1.73 -0.08
C ILE A 63 29.99 -1.69 1.23
N ILE A 64 30.62 -1.26 2.32
CA ILE A 64 29.95 -1.17 3.62
C ILE A 64 28.83 -0.12 3.60
N SER A 65 29.03 1.03 2.94
CA SER A 65 27.97 2.05 2.84
C SER A 65 26.79 1.56 2.00
N GLY A 66 27.05 0.85 0.89
CA GLY A 66 26.00 0.27 0.06
C GLY A 66 25.19 -0.78 0.82
N LEU A 67 25.85 -1.66 1.58
CA LEU A 67 25.17 -2.67 2.40
C LEU A 67 24.36 -2.03 3.54
N ALA A 68 24.95 -1.06 4.24
CA ALA A 68 24.25 -0.31 5.29
C ALA A 68 23.03 0.43 4.73
N GLY A 69 23.16 1.06 3.57
CA GLY A 69 22.06 1.73 2.87
C GLY A 69 20.97 0.76 2.41
N ALA A 70 21.34 -0.43 1.92
CA ALA A 70 20.38 -1.45 1.52
C ALA A 70 19.55 -1.95 2.70
N VAL A 71 20.19 -2.25 3.84
CA VAL A 71 19.51 -2.69 5.06
C VAL A 71 18.63 -1.57 5.62
N ALA A 72 19.13 -0.34 5.67
CA ALA A 72 18.35 0.82 6.11
C ALA A 72 17.13 1.07 5.21
N GLY A 73 17.29 0.95 3.89
CA GLY A 73 16.21 1.10 2.91
C GLY A 73 15.14 0.02 3.07
N ALA A 74 15.54 -1.25 3.19
CA ALA A 74 14.61 -2.36 3.40
C ALA A 74 13.83 -2.23 4.72
N CYS A 75 14.51 -1.86 5.81
CA CYS A 75 13.86 -1.58 7.10
C CYS A 75 12.87 -0.43 7.01
N SER A 76 13.21 0.65 6.30
CA SER A 76 12.31 1.79 6.09
C SER A 76 11.06 1.39 5.30
N MET A 77 11.20 0.53 4.29
CA MET A 77 10.06 0.04 3.50
C MET A 77 9.13 -0.82 4.36
N ALA A 78 9.68 -1.75 5.15
CA ALA A 78 8.90 -2.58 6.06
C ALA A 78 8.18 -1.76 7.15
N VAL A 79 8.87 -0.79 7.75
CA VAL A 79 8.28 0.10 8.77
C VAL A 79 7.24 1.03 8.16
N GLY A 80 7.49 1.54 6.95
CA GLY A 80 6.55 2.38 6.21
C GLY A 80 5.25 1.65 5.89
N GLU A 81 5.35 0.39 5.47
CA GLU A 81 4.17 -0.45 5.22
C GLU A 81 3.41 -0.75 6.51
N PHE A 82 4.10 -1.06 7.61
CA PHE A 82 3.47 -1.27 8.92
C PHE A 82 2.69 -0.03 9.40
N VAL A 83 3.30 1.16 9.31
CA VAL A 83 2.66 2.43 9.69
C VAL A 83 1.49 2.77 8.75
N SER A 84 1.61 2.47 7.46
CA SER A 84 0.55 2.70 6.49
C SER A 84 -0.69 1.83 6.78
N VAL A 85 -0.49 0.56 7.16
CA VAL A 85 -1.59 -0.33 7.57
C VAL A 85 -2.20 0.10 8.90
N SER A 86 -1.39 0.56 9.86
CA SER A 86 -1.92 1.05 11.14
C SER A 86 -2.78 2.30 10.95
N THR A 87 -2.36 3.25 10.11
CA THR A 87 -3.15 4.47 9.87
C THR A 87 -4.47 4.18 9.15
N GLN A 88 -4.50 3.26 8.18
CA GLN A 88 -5.75 2.83 7.55
C GLN A 88 -6.71 2.20 8.56
N ARG A 89 -6.20 1.30 9.43
CA ARG A 89 -7.00 0.70 10.49
C ARG A 89 -7.50 1.74 11.49
N ASP A 90 -6.68 2.72 11.85
CA ASP A 90 -7.04 3.79 12.78
C ASP A 90 -8.11 4.72 12.18
N ILE A 91 -8.05 5.01 10.89
CA ILE A 91 -9.08 5.78 10.17
C ILE A 91 -10.40 5.00 10.12
N GLU A 92 -10.37 3.70 9.84
CA GLU A 92 -11.58 2.86 9.86
C GLU A 92 -12.22 2.80 11.25
N LEU A 93 -11.42 2.64 12.30
CA LEU A 93 -11.89 2.64 13.68
C LEU A 93 -12.51 3.99 14.06
N GLN A 94 -11.84 5.10 13.73
CA GLN A 94 -12.40 6.43 13.98
C GLN A 94 -13.66 6.69 13.16
N ALA A 95 -13.70 6.30 11.89
CA ALA A 95 -14.88 6.44 11.04
C ALA A 95 -16.07 5.61 11.56
N ASN A 96 -15.82 4.41 12.10
CA ASN A 96 -16.86 3.57 12.67
C ASN A 96 -17.40 4.14 14.00
N ILE A 97 -16.53 4.68 14.85
CA ILE A 97 -16.94 5.34 16.11
C ILE A 97 -17.77 6.59 15.81
N LEU A 98 -17.38 7.40 14.82
CA LEU A 98 -18.17 8.55 14.39
C LEU A 98 -19.55 8.14 13.86
N LYS A 99 -19.63 7.09 13.03
CA LYS A 99 -20.91 6.53 12.56
C LYS A 99 -21.80 6.04 13.70
N PHE A 100 -21.23 5.39 14.71
CA PHE A 100 -21.99 4.84 15.84
C PHE A 100 -22.42 5.93 16.85
N SER A 101 -21.60 6.98 17.00
CA SER A 101 -21.92 8.13 17.84
C SER A 101 -22.95 9.09 17.20
N SER A 102 -23.25 8.93 15.90
CA SER A 102 -24.26 9.74 15.21
C SER A 102 -25.39 8.89 14.60
N PRO A 103 -26.44 8.51 15.36
CA PRO A 103 -27.77 8.33 14.79
C PRO A 103 -28.44 9.66 14.39
N MET A 104 -27.72 10.80 14.46
CA MET A 104 -28.28 12.15 14.31
C MET A 104 -27.33 13.13 13.61
N ALA A 105 -26.78 12.76 12.45
CA ALA A 105 -26.03 13.71 11.61
C ALA A 105 -26.46 13.65 10.14
N GLU A 106 -27.75 13.40 9.89
CA GLU A 106 -28.40 13.94 8.70
C GLU A 106 -28.77 15.40 8.98
N THR A 107 -27.80 16.29 8.87
CA THR A 107 -28.09 17.67 8.48
C THR A 107 -26.87 18.22 7.78
N ARG A 108 -26.91 18.21 6.45
CA ARG A 108 -26.07 19.08 5.63
C ARG A 108 -26.60 20.49 5.80
N PRO A 109 -25.82 21.44 6.34
CA PRO A 109 -25.94 22.79 5.80
C PRO A 109 -24.59 23.24 5.24
N ALA A 110 -24.56 23.33 3.91
CA ALA A 110 -24.12 24.56 3.24
C ALA A 110 -22.70 25.11 3.51
N LEU A 111 -21.67 24.28 3.68
CA LEU A 111 -20.26 24.72 3.62
C LEU A 111 -19.48 24.15 2.42
N ALA A 112 -20.18 23.77 1.35
CA ALA A 112 -19.60 23.23 0.11
C ALA A 112 -19.12 24.30 -0.90
N ASN A 113 -19.12 25.59 -0.53
CA ASN A 113 -18.78 26.69 -1.44
C ASN A 113 -17.46 27.42 -1.12
N LEU A 114 -16.60 26.85 -0.27
CA LEU A 114 -15.22 27.36 -0.13
C LEU A 114 -14.31 26.64 -1.14
N PRO A 115 -13.68 27.35 -2.10
CA PRO A 115 -12.86 26.75 -3.15
C PRO A 115 -11.56 26.08 -2.65
N VAL A 116 -11.33 26.04 -1.33
CA VAL A 116 -10.13 25.47 -0.70
C VAL A 116 -10.30 23.99 -0.31
N ALA A 117 -11.54 23.49 -0.21
CA ALA A 117 -11.80 22.12 0.24
C ALA A 117 -11.54 21.04 -0.84
N SER A 118 -11.70 21.38 -2.12
CA SER A 118 -11.60 20.38 -3.21
C SER A 118 -10.15 20.03 -3.60
N SER A 119 -9.15 20.83 -3.21
CA SER A 119 -7.76 20.60 -3.62
C SER A 119 -7.01 19.60 -2.72
N MET A 120 -7.48 19.37 -1.48
CA MET A 120 -6.78 18.51 -0.51
C MET A 120 -7.29 17.06 -0.48
N ALA A 121 -8.47 16.79 -1.04
CA ALA A 121 -9.08 15.45 -0.97
C ALA A 121 -8.54 14.47 -2.02
N SER A 122 -7.85 14.93 -3.07
CA SER A 122 -7.57 14.10 -4.25
C SER A 122 -6.16 13.50 -4.34
N THR A 123 -5.24 13.82 -3.42
CA THR A 123 -3.83 13.37 -3.53
C THR A 123 -3.43 12.34 -2.46
N SER A 124 -4.30 12.01 -1.49
CA SER A 124 -3.86 11.32 -0.26
C SER A 124 -4.17 9.83 -0.16
N CYS A 125 -4.75 9.17 -1.15
CA CYS A 125 -5.06 7.74 -1.00
C CYS A 125 -4.98 7.03 -2.34
N GLY A 126 -3.91 6.26 -2.59
CA GLY A 126 -3.95 5.34 -3.73
C GLY A 126 -2.64 4.88 -4.33
N ILE A 127 -1.48 5.12 -3.73
CA ILE A 127 -0.26 4.43 -4.15
C ILE A 127 0.41 3.85 -2.91
N PRO A 128 0.18 2.57 -2.58
CA PRO A 128 1.17 1.81 -1.84
C PRO A 128 2.41 1.65 -2.75
N MET A 129 3.58 1.94 -2.19
CA MET A 129 4.87 1.44 -2.69
C MET A 129 4.82 -0.07 -2.83
#